data_AF-Q4R7C2-F1
#
_entry.id   AF-Q4R7C2-F1
#
_cell.length_a   1.000
_cell.length_b   1.000
_cell.length_c   1.000
_cell.angle_alpha   90.00
_cell.angle_beta   90.00
_cell.angle_gamma   90.00
#
_symmetry.space_group_name_H-M   'P 1'
#
loop_
_entity.id
_entity.type
_entity.pdbx_description
1 polymer ?
#
loop_
_entity_poly.entity_id
_entity_poly.type
_entity_poly.pdbx_seq_one_letter_code
_entity_poly.pdbx_strand_id
1 'polypeptide(L)'
;MEENWNAEKRSPTFHLGDAAHLQAEIHTGSHVPLRLFVDHCVATPTPDQNASPYHTIVDFHGCLVDGLTDASSAFKVPRPGPDTLQFTVDVFHFANDSRNMIYITCHLKAIPAEQEPDELNKACSFSKSSNSWFPVEGPADICQCCSKGDCGTPSHSRRQPHVVSQWSRSASRNRRHVTEEADITVGPLIFLDRSADYEVEQWALPADTSVLLLGIGLAVVASLTLTAVILIFTRRWRTASRPVSVSQ
;
A
#
# COMPACT_ATOMS: atom_id res chain seq x y z
N MET A 1 -1.78 5.90 13.41
CA MET A 1 -1.06 5.28 14.55
C MET A 1 0.35 4.91 14.12
N GLU A 2 1.28 4.81 15.07
CA GLU A 2 2.55 4.11 14.87
C GLU A 2 2.31 2.60 14.66
N GLU A 3 3.29 1.87 14.11
CA GLU A 3 3.18 0.44 13.77
C GLU A 3 2.78 -0.43 14.98
N ASN A 4 3.25 -0.04 16.17
CA ASN A 4 2.95 -0.75 17.42
C ASN A 4 1.58 -0.39 18.03
N TRP A 5 0.79 0.48 17.41
CA TRP A 5 -0.53 0.94 17.87
C TRP A 5 -0.55 1.71 19.21
N ASN A 6 0.60 2.08 19.76
CA ASN A 6 0.67 2.68 21.09
C ASN A 6 0.51 4.19 21.11
N ALA A 7 0.68 4.84 19.96
CA ALA A 7 0.60 6.29 19.85
C ALA A 7 0.11 6.70 18.45
N GLU A 8 -0.44 7.91 18.39
CA GLU A 8 -0.68 8.58 17.13
C GLU A 8 0.66 8.83 16.41
N LYS A 9 0.64 8.66 15.08
CA LYS A 9 1.83 8.86 14.26
C LYS A 9 2.16 10.35 14.25
N ARG A 10 3.40 10.73 14.55
CA ARG A 10 3.78 12.15 14.68
C ARG A 10 3.83 12.90 13.35
N SER A 11 4.21 12.22 12.27
CA SER A 11 4.24 12.78 10.92
C SER A 11 3.32 11.99 10.01
N PRO A 12 2.58 12.64 9.11
CA PRO A 12 1.73 11.94 8.16
C PRO A 12 2.52 11.47 6.92
N THR A 13 3.83 11.24 7.06
CA THR A 13 4.74 10.89 5.96
C THR A 13 4.94 9.39 5.86
N PHE A 14 4.93 8.89 4.64
CA PHE A 14 5.06 7.47 4.30
C PHE A 14 5.94 7.29 3.06
N HIS A 15 6.55 6.12 2.92
CA HIS A 15 7.16 5.66 1.69
C HIS A 15 6.25 4.65 0.98
N LEU A 16 6.44 4.49 -0.34
CA LEU A 16 5.75 3.42 -1.06
C LEU A 16 6.19 2.06 -0.52
N GLY A 17 5.21 1.22 -0.21
CA GLY A 17 5.41 -0.06 0.48
C GLY A 17 5.22 0.00 1.99
N ASP A 18 5.08 1.18 2.58
CA ASP A 18 4.65 1.31 3.98
C ASP A 18 3.16 0.94 4.13
N ALA A 19 2.77 0.59 5.35
CA ALA A 19 1.36 0.44 5.73
C ALA A 19 0.92 1.59 6.66
N ALA A 20 -0.18 2.26 6.31
CA ALA A 20 -0.85 3.21 7.16
C ALA A 20 -1.66 2.47 8.23
N HIS A 21 -1.36 2.73 9.50
CA HIS A 21 -2.05 2.12 10.64
C HIS A 21 -3.18 3.05 11.09
N LEU A 22 -4.42 2.72 10.74
CA LEU A 22 -5.60 3.55 10.99
C LEU A 22 -6.38 3.02 12.18
N GLN A 23 -6.76 3.92 13.10
CA GLN A 23 -7.60 3.63 14.24
C GLN A 23 -8.83 4.53 14.18
N ALA A 24 -10.00 3.91 14.21
CA ALA A 24 -11.25 4.58 14.49
C ALA A 24 -11.64 4.28 15.93
N GLU A 25 -12.10 5.28 16.66
CA GLU A 25 -12.43 5.17 18.08
C GLU A 25 -13.61 6.10 18.41
N ILE A 26 -14.53 5.62 19.26
CA ILE A 26 -15.60 6.43 19.83
C ILE A 26 -15.10 6.97 21.16
N HIS A 27 -14.98 8.30 21.28
CA HIS A 27 -14.69 8.92 22.57
C HIS A 27 -15.82 8.61 23.55
N THR A 28 -15.49 7.85 24.59
CA THR A 28 -16.46 7.39 25.58
C THR A 28 -17.04 8.57 26.36
N GLY A 29 -18.35 8.77 26.22
CA GLY A 29 -19.17 9.70 27.02
C GLY A 29 -20.15 8.96 27.93
N SER A 30 -21.19 9.64 28.41
CA SER A 30 -22.27 9.02 29.19
C SER A 30 -23.27 8.21 28.34
N HIS A 31 -22.84 7.65 27.21
CA HIS A 31 -23.66 6.79 26.36
C HIS A 31 -23.53 5.33 26.78
N VAL A 32 -24.46 4.48 26.31
CA VAL A 32 -24.34 3.03 26.47
C VAL A 32 -23.08 2.52 25.76
N PRO A 33 -22.51 1.36 26.16
CA PRO A 33 -21.40 0.76 25.42
C PRO A 33 -21.79 0.53 23.96
N LEU A 34 -20.97 1.03 23.04
CA LEU A 34 -21.16 0.92 21.60
C LEU A 34 -20.04 0.08 20.98
N ARG A 35 -20.38 -0.70 19.96
CA ARG A 35 -19.43 -1.37 19.08
C ARG A 35 -19.29 -0.59 17.78
N LEU A 36 -18.07 -0.16 17.48
CA LEU A 36 -17.71 0.62 16.30
C LEU A 36 -17.41 -0.28 15.09
N PHE A 37 -17.91 0.13 13.93
CA PHE A 37 -17.59 -0.45 12.64
C PHE A 37 -17.23 0.64 11.62
N VAL A 38 -16.42 0.24 10.65
CA VAL A 38 -16.13 1.02 9.44
C VAL A 38 -16.99 0.43 8.33
N ASP A 39 -17.98 1.18 7.87
CA ASP A 39 -18.93 0.70 6.86
C ASP A 39 -18.34 0.77 5.45
N HIS A 40 -17.69 1.89 5.15
CA HIS A 40 -17.15 2.25 3.85
C HIS A 40 -15.94 3.18 4.03
N CYS A 41 -14.93 3.07 3.18
CA CYS A 41 -13.81 4.02 3.11
C CYS A 41 -13.37 4.22 1.66
N VAL A 42 -13.16 5.48 1.28
CA VAL A 42 -12.64 5.88 -0.03
C VAL A 42 -11.44 6.80 0.15
N ALA A 43 -10.42 6.55 -0.66
CA ALA A 43 -9.29 7.44 -0.81
C ALA A 43 -9.44 8.33 -2.03
N THR A 44 -9.06 9.60 -1.90
CA THR A 44 -9.02 10.58 -3.00
C THR A 44 -7.78 11.49 -2.89
N PRO A 45 -7.34 12.14 -3.99
CA PRO A 45 -6.23 13.10 -3.96
C PRO A 45 -6.55 14.43 -3.24
N THR A 46 -7.81 14.63 -2.83
CA THR A 46 -8.32 15.86 -2.20
C THR A 46 -9.22 15.50 -1.03
N PRO A 47 -9.49 16.42 -0.08
CA PRO A 47 -10.44 16.14 1.00
C PRO A 47 -11.87 15.81 0.53
N ASP A 48 -12.26 16.17 -0.70
CA ASP A 48 -13.55 15.79 -1.27
C ASP A 48 -13.60 14.28 -1.56
N GLN A 49 -14.49 13.57 -0.88
CA GLN A 49 -14.69 12.13 -1.02
C GLN A 49 -15.31 11.72 -2.36
N ASN A 50 -15.93 12.67 -3.07
CA ASN A 50 -16.55 12.44 -4.38
C ASN A 50 -15.61 12.81 -5.54
N ALA A 51 -14.37 13.21 -5.24
CA ALA A 51 -13.39 13.58 -6.24
C ALA A 51 -12.95 12.38 -7.10
N SER A 52 -12.48 12.68 -8.32
CA SER A 52 -11.89 11.69 -9.22
C SER A 52 -10.40 11.99 -9.43
N PRO A 53 -9.53 10.97 -9.50
CA PRO A 53 -9.79 9.55 -9.26
C PRO A 53 -10.09 9.24 -7.78
N TYR A 54 -10.70 8.08 -7.53
CA TYR A 54 -10.93 7.54 -6.18
C TYR A 54 -10.55 6.07 -6.11
N HIS A 55 -10.27 5.57 -4.91
CA HIS A 55 -9.97 4.16 -4.65
C HIS A 55 -10.75 3.68 -3.43
N THR A 56 -11.48 2.58 -3.57
CA THR A 56 -12.30 2.03 -2.48
C THR A 56 -11.47 1.09 -1.62
N ILE A 57 -11.37 1.39 -0.32
CA ILE A 57 -10.59 0.60 0.65
C ILE A 57 -11.50 -0.40 1.39
N VAL A 58 -12.64 0.11 1.88
CA VAL A 58 -13.67 -0.67 2.57
C VAL A 58 -14.98 -0.45 1.85
N ASP A 59 -15.70 -1.52 1.57
CA ASP A 59 -17.01 -1.48 0.93
C ASP A 59 -17.95 -2.57 1.50
N PHE A 60 -19.19 -2.63 1.02
CA PHE A 60 -20.16 -3.69 1.33
C PHE A 60 -20.36 -3.90 2.84
N HIS A 61 -20.52 -2.80 3.57
CA HIS A 61 -20.76 -2.80 5.02
C HIS A 61 -19.62 -3.45 5.83
N GLY A 62 -18.38 -3.07 5.57
CA GLY A 62 -17.20 -3.49 6.35
C GLY A 62 -16.37 -4.62 5.75
N CYS A 63 -16.46 -4.87 4.44
CA CYS A 63 -15.52 -5.72 3.72
C CYS A 63 -14.30 -4.90 3.30
N LEU A 64 -13.11 -5.18 3.83
CA LEU A 64 -11.86 -4.52 3.45
C LEU A 64 -11.39 -5.07 2.09
N VAL A 65 -11.96 -4.51 1.02
CA VAL A 65 -11.76 -4.97 -0.37
C VAL A 65 -10.36 -4.68 -0.90
N ASP A 66 -9.65 -3.71 -0.33
CA ASP A 66 -8.26 -3.41 -0.72
C ASP A 66 -7.34 -4.63 -0.56
N GLY A 67 -7.55 -5.45 0.48
CA GLY A 67 -6.78 -6.68 0.73
C GLY A 67 -6.99 -7.80 -0.29
N LEU A 68 -7.92 -7.66 -1.24
CA LEU A 68 -8.07 -8.56 -2.39
C LEU A 68 -6.99 -8.35 -3.45
N THR A 69 -6.42 -7.14 -3.51
CA THR A 69 -5.39 -6.77 -4.49
C THR A 69 -4.01 -7.22 -4.02
N ASP A 70 -2.92 -6.76 -4.63
CA ASP A 70 -1.57 -7.03 -4.14
C ASP A 70 -1.28 -6.42 -2.75
N ALA A 71 -2.13 -5.51 -2.27
CA ALA A 71 -2.05 -4.91 -0.93
C ALA A 71 -2.23 -5.92 0.22
N SER A 72 -1.59 -5.64 1.35
CA SER A 72 -1.64 -6.40 2.61
C SER A 72 -2.58 -5.77 3.65
N SER A 73 -3.54 -4.97 3.18
CA SER A 73 -4.51 -4.25 4.00
C SER A 73 -5.46 -5.23 4.72
N ALA A 74 -5.59 -5.08 6.03
CA ALA A 74 -6.42 -5.95 6.87
C ALA A 74 -6.88 -5.25 8.15
N PHE A 75 -8.07 -5.61 8.65
CA PHE A 75 -8.44 -5.33 10.04
C PHE A 75 -7.54 -6.10 11.01
N LYS A 76 -7.13 -5.44 12.09
CA LYS A 76 -6.36 -6.05 13.16
C LYS A 76 -7.25 -6.96 14.01
N VAL A 77 -6.73 -8.14 14.32
CA VAL A 77 -7.37 -9.13 15.20
C VAL A 77 -6.39 -9.50 16.33
N PRO A 78 -6.84 -9.58 17.60
CA PRO A 78 -8.18 -9.25 18.09
C PRO A 78 -8.44 -7.74 18.18
N ARG A 79 -9.71 -7.37 18.27
CA ARG A 79 -10.15 -5.99 18.54
C ARG A 79 -9.66 -5.53 19.93
N PRO A 80 -9.13 -4.30 20.08
CA PRO A 80 -8.71 -3.78 21.39
C PRO A 80 -9.85 -3.60 22.41
N GLY A 81 -10.99 -3.09 21.94
CA GLY A 81 -12.21 -2.83 22.72
C GLY A 81 -13.38 -2.51 21.79
N PRO A 82 -14.65 -2.67 22.21
CA PRO A 82 -15.81 -2.59 21.31
C PRO A 82 -15.90 -1.26 20.55
N ASP A 83 -15.54 -0.16 21.20
CA ASP A 83 -15.51 1.21 20.70
C ASP A 83 -14.34 1.54 19.75
N THR A 84 -13.38 0.63 19.61
CA THR A 84 -12.13 0.83 18.86
C THR A 84 -12.02 -0.18 17.73
N LEU A 85 -11.74 0.27 16.51
CA LEU A 85 -11.44 -0.59 15.36
C LEU A 85 -10.12 -0.16 14.71
N GLN A 86 -9.22 -1.11 14.53
CA GLN A 86 -7.88 -0.89 13.98
C GLN A 86 -7.72 -1.66 12.67
N PHE A 87 -7.15 -1.03 11.65
CA PHE A 87 -6.86 -1.67 10.36
C PHE A 87 -5.69 -1.02 9.65
N THR A 88 -5.00 -1.81 8.83
CA THR A 88 -3.92 -1.33 7.98
C THR A 88 -4.41 -1.10 6.57
N VAL A 89 -3.81 -0.10 5.91
CA VAL A 89 -3.96 0.16 4.48
C VAL A 89 -2.58 0.32 3.90
N ASP A 90 -2.21 -0.50 2.92
CA ASP A 90 -0.94 -0.32 2.20
C ASP A 90 -0.96 1.02 1.47
N VAL A 91 0.12 1.76 1.60
CA VAL A 91 0.19 3.11 1.08
C VAL A 91 0.38 3.10 -0.44
N PHE A 92 -0.47 3.87 -1.13
CA PHE A 92 -0.44 4.03 -2.58
C PHE A 92 -0.60 5.51 -2.98
N HIS A 93 -0.26 5.83 -4.23
CA HIS A 93 -0.53 7.14 -4.81
C HIS A 93 -1.38 6.99 -6.08
N PHE A 94 -2.12 8.03 -6.43
CA PHE A 94 -2.85 8.06 -7.69
C PHE A 94 -1.88 8.32 -8.84
N ALA A 95 -1.95 7.48 -9.87
CA ALA A 95 -1.17 7.69 -11.08
C ALA A 95 -1.51 9.05 -11.71
N ASN A 96 -0.49 9.73 -12.24
CA ASN A 96 -0.62 11.05 -12.86
C ASN A 96 -1.10 12.17 -11.90
N ASP A 97 -0.96 11.96 -10.58
CA ASP A 97 -1.16 12.99 -9.56
C ASP A 97 0.18 13.42 -8.95
N SER A 98 0.55 14.69 -9.12
CA SER A 98 1.84 15.22 -8.64
C SER A 98 1.83 15.65 -7.17
N ARG A 99 0.72 15.54 -6.45
CA ARG A 99 0.60 16.02 -5.06
C ARG A 99 1.24 15.06 -4.06
N ASN A 100 1.51 13.82 -4.47
CA ASN A 100 2.07 12.77 -3.61
C ASN A 100 1.35 12.67 -2.26
N MET A 101 0.02 12.79 -2.28
CA MET A 101 -0.77 12.65 -1.06
C MET A 101 -2.16 12.11 -1.36
N ILE A 102 -2.76 11.47 -0.35
CA ILE A 102 -4.17 11.09 -0.35
C ILE A 102 -4.87 11.52 0.93
N TYR A 103 -6.19 11.61 0.84
CA TYR A 103 -7.11 11.69 1.97
C TYR A 103 -7.93 10.41 1.95
N ILE A 104 -8.23 9.87 3.14
CA ILE A 104 -9.10 8.70 3.31
C ILE A 104 -10.31 9.15 4.09
N THR A 105 -11.49 9.08 3.48
CA THR A 105 -12.76 9.36 4.15
C THR A 105 -13.50 8.06 4.40
N CYS A 106 -13.91 7.85 5.64
CA CYS A 106 -14.60 6.66 6.10
C CYS A 106 -15.96 6.99 6.69
N HIS A 107 -16.97 6.21 6.30
CA HIS A 107 -18.26 6.16 6.95
C HIS A 107 -18.19 5.20 8.14
N LEU A 108 -18.32 5.74 9.33
CA LEU A 108 -18.34 5.00 10.59
C LEU A 108 -19.77 4.77 11.03
N LYS A 109 -20.02 3.61 11.65
CA LYS A 109 -21.31 3.27 12.27
C LYS A 109 -21.09 2.61 13.62
N ALA A 110 -22.04 2.77 14.52
CA ALA A 110 -22.00 2.15 15.83
C ALA A 110 -23.34 1.51 16.21
N ILE A 111 -23.26 0.31 16.79
CA ILE A 111 -24.42 -0.41 17.36
C ILE A 111 -24.21 -0.65 18.86
N PRO A 112 -25.24 -0.98 19.64
CA PRO A 112 -25.06 -1.40 21.04
C PRO A 112 -24.06 -2.57 21.15
N ALA A 113 -23.10 -2.49 22.07
CA ALA A 113 -22.02 -3.48 22.16
C ALA A 113 -22.50 -4.92 22.47
N GLU A 114 -23.69 -5.07 23.05
CA GLU A 114 -24.33 -6.36 23.33
C GLU A 114 -24.96 -7.01 22.08
N GLN A 115 -25.22 -6.23 21.03
CA GLN A 115 -25.76 -6.76 19.77
C GLN A 115 -24.68 -7.56 19.05
N GLU A 116 -25.01 -8.76 18.57
CA GLU A 116 -24.07 -9.58 17.81
C GLU A 116 -23.79 -8.96 16.42
N PRO A 117 -22.55 -9.08 15.90
CA PRO A 117 -22.24 -8.70 14.52
C PRO A 117 -23.12 -9.46 13.52
N ASP A 118 -23.50 -8.79 12.43
CA ASP A 118 -24.31 -9.35 11.35
C ASP A 118 -23.76 -8.96 9.97
N GLU A 119 -24.42 -9.40 8.89
CA GLU A 119 -24.01 -9.09 7.52
C GLU A 119 -23.95 -7.58 7.21
N LEU A 120 -24.63 -6.75 8.00
CA LEU A 120 -24.66 -5.30 7.86
C LEU A 120 -23.81 -4.59 8.91
N ASN A 121 -23.21 -5.28 9.88
CA ASN A 121 -22.43 -4.74 10.98
C ASN A 121 -21.27 -5.70 11.28
N LYS A 122 -20.23 -5.61 10.46
CA LYS A 122 -19.06 -6.50 10.48
C LYS A 122 -17.79 -5.74 10.12
N ALA A 123 -16.66 -6.38 10.38
CA ALA A 123 -15.35 -5.96 9.90
C ALA A 123 -14.66 -7.24 9.36
N CYS A 124 -14.52 -7.32 8.05
CA CYS A 124 -14.07 -8.53 7.34
C CYS A 124 -12.78 -8.23 6.57
N SER A 125 -11.79 -9.09 6.75
CA SER A 125 -10.53 -9.06 6.01
C SER A 125 -10.46 -10.26 5.08
N PHE A 126 -9.78 -10.11 3.95
CA PHE A 126 -9.49 -11.23 3.06
C PHE A 126 -8.13 -11.85 3.39
N SER A 127 -8.09 -13.17 3.57
CA SER A 127 -6.86 -13.93 3.75
C SER A 127 -6.44 -14.55 2.43
N LYS A 128 -5.32 -14.08 1.87
CA LYS A 128 -4.74 -14.64 0.64
C LYS A 128 -4.26 -16.09 0.82
N SER A 129 -3.80 -16.46 2.02
CA SER A 129 -3.28 -17.80 2.30
C SER A 129 -4.38 -18.88 2.33
N SER A 130 -5.56 -18.52 2.84
CA SER A 130 -6.73 -19.41 2.86
C SER A 130 -7.72 -19.13 1.73
N ASN A 131 -7.46 -18.10 0.90
CA ASN A 131 -8.34 -17.61 -0.16
C ASN A 131 -9.79 -17.40 0.32
N SER A 132 -9.94 -16.80 1.51
CA SER A 132 -11.23 -16.68 2.19
C SER A 132 -11.33 -15.40 3.01
N TRP A 133 -12.56 -14.90 3.16
CA TRP A 133 -12.85 -13.82 4.10
C TRP A 133 -12.94 -14.34 5.53
N PHE A 134 -12.55 -13.51 6.49
CA PHE A 134 -12.69 -13.78 7.91
C PHE A 134 -13.10 -12.51 8.67
N PRO A 135 -13.99 -12.62 9.67
CA PRO A 135 -14.37 -11.47 10.48
C PRO A 135 -13.34 -11.19 11.58
N VAL A 136 -13.31 -9.95 12.05
CA VAL A 136 -12.63 -9.59 13.31
C VAL A 136 -13.27 -10.29 14.51
N GLU A 137 -14.61 -10.39 14.50
CA GLU A 137 -15.41 -11.00 15.55
C GLU A 137 -16.77 -11.46 14.99
N GLY A 138 -17.42 -12.41 15.67
CA GLY A 138 -18.70 -12.97 15.25
C GLY A 138 -18.57 -14.24 14.39
N PRO A 139 -19.69 -14.75 13.87
CA PRO A 139 -19.73 -15.97 13.06
C PRO A 139 -18.95 -15.83 11.74
N ALA A 140 -18.26 -16.88 11.30
CA ALA A 140 -17.44 -16.82 10.07
C ALA A 140 -18.25 -16.57 8.79
N ASP A 141 -19.54 -16.92 8.78
CA ASP A 141 -20.42 -16.79 7.62
C ASP A 141 -20.88 -15.35 7.36
N ILE A 142 -20.77 -14.42 8.32
CA ILE A 142 -21.15 -13.01 8.12
C ILE A 142 -20.35 -12.33 7.00
N CYS A 143 -19.15 -12.83 6.69
CA CYS A 143 -18.31 -12.30 5.62
C CYS A 143 -18.53 -12.97 4.26
N GLN A 144 -19.41 -13.98 4.14
CA GLN A 144 -19.63 -14.67 2.85
C GLN A 144 -20.17 -13.76 1.76
N CYS A 145 -20.92 -12.71 2.14
CA CYS A 145 -21.43 -11.72 1.20
C CYS A 145 -20.32 -10.86 0.57
N CYS A 146 -19.17 -10.70 1.23
CA CYS A 146 -18.03 -9.94 0.70
C CYS A 146 -17.51 -10.55 -0.61
N SER A 147 -17.49 -11.88 -0.74
CA SER A 147 -17.11 -12.56 -1.99
C SER A 147 -18.06 -12.27 -3.15
N LYS A 148 -19.31 -11.91 -2.87
CA LYS A 148 -20.32 -11.59 -3.88
C LYS A 148 -20.28 -10.11 -4.28
N GLY A 149 -19.62 -9.26 -3.49
CA GLY A 149 -19.66 -7.81 -3.66
C GLY A 149 -21.06 -7.24 -3.42
N ASP A 150 -21.87 -7.88 -2.57
CA ASP A 150 -23.19 -7.38 -2.17
C ASP A 150 -23.59 -7.99 -0.82
N CYS A 151 -23.59 -7.17 0.22
CA CYS A 151 -24.03 -7.53 1.57
C CYS A 151 -25.44 -7.01 1.89
N GLY A 152 -26.20 -6.62 0.87
CA GLY A 152 -27.59 -6.17 0.99
C GLY A 152 -27.72 -4.75 1.51
N THR A 153 -28.98 -4.30 1.59
CA THR A 153 -29.38 -3.08 2.28
C THR A 153 -30.11 -3.44 3.58
N PRO A 154 -30.26 -2.52 4.55
CA PRO A 154 -30.99 -2.75 5.81
C PRO A 154 -32.42 -3.28 5.69
N SER A 155 -32.97 -3.41 4.48
CA SER A 155 -34.35 -3.83 4.20
C SER A 155 -34.50 -5.30 3.78
N HIS A 156 -33.42 -6.07 3.66
CA HIS A 156 -33.48 -7.44 3.14
C HIS A 156 -32.80 -8.49 4.03
N SER A 157 -32.93 -8.37 5.35
CA SER A 157 -32.79 -9.56 6.20
C SER A 157 -33.88 -10.55 5.77
N ARG A 158 -33.42 -11.62 5.12
CA ARG A 158 -34.22 -12.59 4.40
C ARG A 158 -35.17 -13.29 5.39
N ARG A 159 -36.46 -13.21 5.07
CA ARG A 159 -37.57 -13.94 5.69
C ARG A 159 -37.17 -15.36 6.11
N GLN A 160 -37.32 -15.68 7.39
CA GLN A 160 -37.43 -17.06 7.84
C GLN A 160 -38.66 -17.73 7.19
N PRO A 161 -38.64 -19.04 6.93
CA PRO A 161 -39.80 -19.76 6.43
C PRO A 161 -40.90 -19.80 7.48
N HIS A 162 -42.14 -19.63 7.00
CA HIS A 162 -43.37 -19.72 7.75
C HIS A 162 -43.43 -20.92 8.71
N VAL A 163 -43.57 -20.66 10.00
CA VAL A 163 -44.36 -21.52 10.90
C VAL A 163 -45.54 -20.68 11.37
N VAL A 164 -46.73 -21.11 10.96
CA VAL A 164 -48.00 -20.51 11.38
C VAL A 164 -48.21 -20.82 12.86
N SER A 165 -48.21 -19.80 13.70
CA SER A 165 -49.01 -19.81 14.91
C SER A 165 -49.51 -18.40 15.25
N GLN A 166 -50.69 -18.40 15.83
CA GLN A 166 -51.72 -17.38 15.76
C GLN A 166 -51.77 -16.56 17.06
N TRP A 167 -52.06 -15.26 16.91
CA TRP A 167 -52.33 -14.23 17.95
C TRP A 167 -51.08 -13.69 18.69
N SER A 168 -50.86 -12.39 18.85
CA SER A 168 -51.77 -11.37 19.40
C SER A 168 -51.33 -9.95 19.03
N ARG A 169 -52.29 -9.02 19.02
CA ARG A 169 -52.06 -7.57 18.86
C ARG A 169 -51.08 -7.06 19.91
N SER A 170 -49.99 -6.46 19.44
CA SER A 170 -49.38 -5.26 20.01
C SER A 170 -48.55 -4.67 18.88
N ALA A 171 -48.91 -3.45 18.46
CA ALA A 171 -48.10 -2.68 17.53
C ALA A 171 -46.74 -2.45 18.20
N SER A 172 -45.80 -3.35 17.94
CA SER A 172 -44.42 -3.24 18.36
C SER A 172 -43.87 -2.01 17.67
N ARG A 173 -43.67 -0.95 18.47
CA ARG A 173 -43.00 0.27 18.04
C ARG A 173 -41.74 -0.17 17.33
N ASN A 174 -41.67 0.17 16.05
CA ASN A 174 -40.50 -0.01 15.20
C ASN A 174 -39.35 0.77 15.87
N ARG A 175 -38.63 0.10 16.78
CA ARG A 175 -37.45 0.61 17.44
C ARG A 175 -36.41 0.60 16.34
N ARG A 176 -36.36 1.70 15.56
CA ARG A 176 -35.19 2.00 14.75
C ARG A 176 -34.02 1.88 15.72
N HIS A 177 -33.23 0.83 15.57
CA HIS A 177 -31.96 0.73 16.28
C HIS A 177 -31.23 2.03 15.96
N VAL A 178 -30.90 2.80 16.99
CA VAL A 178 -30.19 4.07 16.82
C VAL A 178 -28.78 3.67 16.43
N THR A 179 -28.54 3.58 15.12
CA THR A 179 -27.19 3.52 14.57
C THR A 179 -26.68 4.95 14.60
N GLU A 180 -25.66 5.21 15.42
CA GLU A 180 -24.91 6.46 15.32
C GLU A 180 -23.95 6.30 14.13
N GLU A 181 -24.01 7.21 13.17
CA GLU A 181 -23.25 7.18 11.93
C GLU A 181 -22.54 8.52 11.71
N ALA A 182 -21.31 8.48 11.19
CA ALA A 182 -20.53 9.68 10.93
C ALA A 182 -19.47 9.45 9.83
N ASP A 183 -19.27 10.45 8.98
CA ASP A 183 -18.16 10.48 8.02
C ASP A 183 -16.94 11.18 8.64
N ILE A 184 -15.78 10.54 8.58
CA ILE A 184 -14.52 11.07 9.11
C ILE A 184 -13.43 10.97 8.04
N THR A 185 -12.68 12.05 7.84
CA THR A 185 -11.55 12.10 6.90
C THR A 185 -10.22 12.13 7.65
N VAL A 186 -9.30 11.25 7.26
CA VAL A 186 -7.89 11.23 7.70
C VAL A 186 -7.01 11.65 6.54
N GLY A 187 -6.17 12.67 6.74
CA GLY A 187 -5.23 13.12 5.72
C GLY A 187 -4.74 14.56 5.92
N PRO A 188 -3.80 15.03 5.08
CA PRO A 188 -3.19 14.27 3.99
C PRO A 188 -2.21 13.21 4.50
N LEU A 189 -2.24 12.01 3.93
CA LEU A 189 -1.13 11.05 3.99
C LEU A 189 -0.16 11.43 2.89
N ILE A 190 1.08 11.79 3.23
CA ILE A 190 2.09 12.35 2.33
C ILE A 190 3.11 11.27 1.96
N PHE A 191 3.41 11.13 0.68
CA PHE A 191 4.35 10.14 0.17
C PHE A 191 5.67 10.79 -0.20
N LEU A 192 6.74 10.24 0.37
CA LEU A 192 8.10 10.62 0.07
C LEU A 192 8.65 9.61 -0.93
N ASP A 193 9.05 10.11 -2.09
CA ASP A 193 9.79 9.29 -3.05
C ASP A 193 11.14 8.89 -2.44
N ARG A 194 11.54 7.64 -2.65
CA ARG A 194 12.81 7.09 -2.12
C ARG A 194 14.03 7.61 -2.90
N SER A 195 13.82 8.55 -3.81
CA SER A 195 14.83 9.19 -4.64
C SER A 195 15.65 10.27 -3.91
N ALA A 196 15.40 10.57 -2.64
CA ALA A 196 16.22 11.51 -1.86
C ALA A 196 17.49 10.90 -1.21
N ASP A 197 17.64 9.57 -1.19
CA ASP A 197 18.86 8.89 -0.69
C ASP A 197 19.76 8.34 -1.83
N TYR A 198 19.39 8.58 -3.09
CA TYR A 198 20.17 8.20 -4.28
C TYR A 198 20.85 9.40 -4.98
N GLU A 199 21.04 10.51 -4.28
CA GLU A 199 21.86 11.64 -4.76
C GLU A 199 23.01 11.99 -3.79
N VAL A 200 23.63 11.00 -3.14
CA VAL A 200 25.03 11.12 -2.69
C VAL A 200 25.77 9.79 -2.89
N GLU A 201 25.68 9.22 -4.09
CA GLU A 201 26.79 8.38 -4.59
C GLU A 201 27.46 9.15 -5.73
N GLN A 202 28.22 10.15 -5.26
CA GLN A 202 29.48 10.62 -5.82
C GLN A 202 29.90 9.81 -7.05
N TRP A 203 30.10 10.49 -8.18
CA TRP A 203 30.84 9.94 -9.32
C TRP A 203 32.30 9.65 -8.93
N ALA A 204 32.52 8.62 -8.12
CA ALA A 204 33.80 7.98 -7.97
C ALA A 204 33.81 6.82 -8.97
N LEU A 205 34.29 7.10 -10.18
CA LEU A 205 34.72 6.05 -11.09
C LEU A 205 35.64 5.09 -10.31
N PRO A 206 35.45 3.77 -10.37
CA PRO A 206 36.33 2.85 -9.69
C PRO A 206 37.76 3.08 -10.18
N ALA A 207 38.69 3.25 -9.23
CA ALA A 207 40.10 3.54 -9.49
C ALA A 207 40.77 2.54 -10.45
N ASP A 208 40.15 1.39 -10.67
CA ASP A 208 40.62 0.36 -11.60
C ASP A 208 40.46 0.75 -13.08
N THR A 209 39.48 1.59 -13.43
CA THR A 209 39.25 1.97 -14.85
C THR A 209 40.28 2.96 -15.39
N SER A 210 40.74 3.89 -14.56
CA SER A 210 41.79 4.86 -14.91
C SER A 210 43.17 4.20 -15.05
N VAL A 211 43.47 3.18 -14.24
CA VAL A 211 44.73 2.41 -14.34
C VAL A 211 44.72 1.52 -15.60
N LEU A 212 43.60 0.87 -15.91
CA LEU A 212 43.45 0.08 -17.14
C LEU A 212 43.57 0.94 -18.40
N LEU A 213 42.95 2.11 -18.44
CA LEU A 213 43.03 3.02 -19.58
C LEU A 213 44.43 3.62 -19.77
N LEU A 214 45.14 3.99 -18.67
CA LEU A 214 46.55 4.38 -18.76
C LEU A 214 47.45 3.23 -19.22
N GLY A 215 47.21 2.02 -18.73
CA GLY A 215 47.97 0.82 -19.09
C GLY A 215 47.85 0.48 -20.57
N ILE A 216 46.64 0.55 -21.13
CA ILE A 216 46.40 0.34 -22.56
C ILE A 216 47.07 1.45 -23.38
N GLY A 217 46.99 2.71 -22.95
CA GLY A 217 47.65 3.83 -23.63
C GLY A 217 49.17 3.66 -23.73
N LEU A 218 49.83 3.28 -22.63
CA LEU A 218 51.28 3.05 -22.61
C LEU A 218 51.70 1.85 -23.47
N ALA A 219 50.92 0.77 -23.49
CA ALA A 219 51.20 -0.40 -24.32
C ALA A 219 51.12 -0.09 -25.83
N VAL A 220 50.17 0.74 -26.26
CA VAL A 220 50.05 1.18 -27.65
C VAL A 220 51.24 2.06 -28.05
N VAL A 221 51.67 2.99 -27.20
CA VAL A 221 52.83 3.86 -27.47
C VAL A 221 54.13 3.04 -27.53
N ALA A 222 54.33 2.08 -26.63
CA ALA A 222 55.48 1.19 -26.67
C ALA A 222 55.50 0.33 -27.95
N SER A 223 54.34 -0.14 -28.42
CA SER A 223 54.23 -0.95 -29.63
C SER A 223 54.54 -0.13 -30.90
N LEU A 224 54.05 1.12 -30.96
CA LEU A 224 54.32 2.03 -32.08
C LEU A 224 55.79 2.48 -32.14
N THR A 225 56.42 2.70 -30.98
CA THR A 225 57.85 3.05 -30.94
C THR A 225 58.74 1.87 -31.33
N LEU A 226 58.44 0.65 -30.87
CA LEU A 226 59.19 -0.56 -31.23
C LEU A 226 59.10 -0.82 -32.74
N THR A 227 57.90 -0.72 -33.32
CA THR A 227 57.72 -0.91 -34.77
C THR A 227 58.46 0.15 -35.59
N ALA A 228 58.46 1.42 -35.17
CA ALA A 228 59.25 2.47 -35.80
C ALA A 228 60.76 2.19 -35.75
N VAL A 229 61.27 1.73 -34.60
CA VAL A 229 62.69 1.36 -34.44
C VAL A 229 63.06 0.18 -35.34
N ILE A 230 62.23 -0.86 -35.40
CA ILE A 230 62.45 -2.01 -36.30
C ILE A 230 62.45 -1.55 -37.76
N LEU A 231 61.55 -0.65 -38.16
CA LEU A 231 61.52 -0.09 -39.51
C LEU A 231 62.78 0.72 -39.84
N ILE A 232 63.31 1.49 -38.86
CA ILE A 232 64.56 2.24 -39.02
C ILE A 232 65.76 1.27 -39.13
N PHE A 233 65.84 0.25 -38.28
CA PHE A 233 66.91 -0.75 -38.33
C PHE A 233 66.88 -1.57 -39.61
N THR A 234 65.71 -2.02 -40.05
CA THR A 234 65.56 -2.74 -41.33
C THR A 234 65.87 -1.85 -42.54
N ARG A 235 65.55 -0.55 -42.49
CA ARG A 235 66.03 0.42 -43.49
C ARG A 235 67.55 0.58 -43.48
N ARG A 236 68.16 0.74 -42.29
CA ARG A 236 69.62 0.87 -42.14
C ARG A 236 70.36 -0.39 -42.59
N TRP A 237 69.82 -1.57 -42.31
CA TRP A 237 70.34 -2.84 -42.82
C TRP A 237 70.23 -2.90 -44.34
N ARG A 238 69.08 -2.58 -44.95
CA ARG A 238 68.96 -2.54 -46.41
C ARG A 238 69.90 -1.54 -47.09
N THR A 239 70.24 -0.43 -46.43
CA THR A 239 71.25 0.52 -46.94
C THR A 239 72.68 0.01 -46.78
N ALA A 240 72.97 -0.79 -45.76
CA ALA A 240 74.30 -1.39 -45.53
C ALA A 240 74.56 -2.61 -46.44
N SER A 241 73.51 -3.30 -46.91
CA SER A 241 73.61 -4.48 -47.78
C SER A 241 73.69 -4.17 -49.28
N ARG A 242 73.85 -2.91 -49.71
CA ARG A 242 74.20 -2.60 -51.10
C ARG A 242 75.73 -2.65 -51.23
N PRO A 243 76.33 -3.71 -51.79
CA PRO A 243 77.75 -3.70 -52.10
C PRO A 243 78.01 -2.69 -53.22
N VAL A 244 79.05 -1.88 -53.02
CA VAL A 244 79.68 -1.07 -54.07
C VAL A 244 80.25 -2.04 -55.10
N SER A 245 79.63 -2.11 -56.28
CA SER A 245 80.30 -2.65 -57.47
C SER A 245 81.33 -1.63 -57.91
N VAL A 246 82.61 -1.90 -57.61
CA VAL A 246 83.76 -1.18 -58.16
C VAL A 246 83.99 -1.67 -59.59
N SER A 247 84.04 -0.70 -60.51
CA SER A 247 84.52 -0.82 -61.88
C SER A 247 86.05 -0.95 -61.92
N GLN A 248 86.57 -2.01 -62.54
CA GLN A 248 87.55 -1.98 -63.64
C GLN A 248 87.96 -3.41 -64.02
#